data_AF-A0A8B6EZ30-F1
#
_entry.id   AF-A0A8B6EZ30-F1
#
_cell.length_a   1.000
_cell.length_b   1.000
_cell.length_c   1.000
_cell.angle_alpha   90.00
_cell.angle_beta   90.00
_cell.angle_gamma   90.00
#
_symmetry.space_group_name_H-M   'P 1'
#
loop_
_entity.id
_entity.type
_entity.pdbx_description
1 polymer ?
#
loop_
_entity_poly.entity_id
_entity_poly.type
_entity_poly.pdbx_seq_one_letter_code
_entity_poly.pdbx_strand_id
1 'polypeptide(L)'
;MHYDGVFSYIGQFGRYQKFVYLLICVPQIFSAIQTLLSVFILHIPKHRCHPDSIISKHLGGPYQISTIDDIKPNNVTVHLQCEILNMRQNSTEIEVKVLQNMIYRCSKWEYDRTYFEMTYAMENNLVCERKTDTTLVMVLFMAGFTAGSLLTGIMSDA
;
A
#
# COMPACT_ATOMS: atom_id res chain seq x y z
N MET A 1 -36.53 -16.49 -22.42
CA MET A 1 -36.03 -17.88 -22.26
C MET A 1 -36.89 -18.57 -21.22
N HIS A 2 -37.52 -19.69 -21.58
CA HIS A 2 -38.55 -20.34 -20.78
C HIS A 2 -37.91 -21.44 -19.92
N TYR A 3 -37.24 -21.05 -18.84
CA TYR A 3 -36.60 -21.99 -17.89
C TYR A 3 -37.58 -22.58 -16.87
N ASP A 4 -38.81 -22.05 -16.80
CA ASP A 4 -39.82 -22.47 -15.83
C ASP A 4 -40.26 -23.93 -16.05
N GLY A 5 -40.26 -24.41 -17.30
CA GLY A 5 -40.60 -25.79 -17.63
C GLY A 5 -39.57 -26.81 -17.12
N VAL A 6 -38.32 -26.39 -16.94
CA VAL A 6 -37.23 -27.24 -16.45
C VAL A 6 -37.42 -27.54 -14.96
N PHE A 7 -37.83 -26.57 -14.15
CA PHE A 7 -38.12 -26.79 -12.72
C PHE A 7 -39.31 -27.75 -12.50
N SER A 8 -40.25 -27.80 -13.45
CA SER A 8 -41.36 -28.75 -13.39
C SER A 8 -40.91 -30.20 -13.63
N TYR A 9 -39.77 -30.43 -14.29
CA TYR A 9 -39.20 -31.75 -14.56
C TYR A 9 -38.17 -32.20 -13.51
N ILE A 10 -37.32 -31.30 -13.01
CA ILE A 10 -36.26 -31.62 -12.02
C ILE A 10 -36.78 -31.53 -10.57
N GLY A 11 -37.93 -30.89 -10.34
CA GLY A 11 -38.49 -30.65 -9.02
C GLY A 11 -37.96 -29.38 -8.35
N GLN A 12 -38.60 -28.99 -7.24
CA GLN A 12 -38.29 -27.76 -6.52
C GLN A 12 -36.98 -27.83 -5.74
N PHE A 13 -36.41 -26.66 -5.41
CA PHE A 13 -35.16 -26.55 -4.66
C PHE A 13 -35.27 -27.09 -3.22
N GLY A 14 -34.79 -28.32 -3.01
CA GLY A 14 -35.00 -29.10 -1.78
C GLY A 14 -34.08 -28.70 -0.61
N ARG A 15 -34.36 -29.23 0.59
CA ARG A 15 -33.56 -28.94 1.82
C ARG A 15 -32.10 -29.35 1.67
N TYR A 16 -31.82 -30.48 1.01
CA TYR A 16 -30.47 -30.96 0.75
C TYR A 16 -29.70 -30.06 -0.23
N GLN A 17 -30.34 -29.62 -1.32
CA GLN A 17 -29.72 -28.68 -2.27
C GLN A 17 -29.39 -27.34 -1.60
N LYS A 18 -30.27 -26.83 -0.73
CA LYS A 18 -29.98 -25.63 0.09
C LYS A 18 -28.77 -25.82 1.00
N PHE A 19 -28.66 -26.99 1.64
CA PHE A 19 -27.53 -27.31 2.50
C PHE A 19 -26.21 -27.39 1.73
N VAL A 20 -26.19 -28.10 0.59
CA VAL A 20 -25.00 -28.21 -0.28
C VAL A 20 -24.60 -26.83 -0.83
N TYR A 21 -25.57 -26.03 -1.28
CA TYR A 21 -25.30 -24.66 -1.74
C TYR A 21 -24.68 -23.80 -0.64
N LEU A 22 -25.24 -23.85 0.57
CA LEU A 22 -24.69 -23.12 1.72
C LEU A 22 -23.26 -23.57 2.04
N LEU A 23 -22.99 -24.88 1.99
CA LEU A 23 -21.64 -25.46 2.16
C LEU A 23 -20.64 -24.93 1.14
N ILE A 24 -21.06 -24.69 -0.11
CA ILE A 24 -20.23 -24.11 -1.17
C ILE A 24 -20.02 -22.60 -0.94
N CYS A 25 -21.00 -21.89 -0.39
CA CYS A 25 -20.87 -20.46 -0.10
C CYS A 25 -19.87 -20.14 1.01
N VAL A 26 -19.78 -21.00 2.04
CA VAL A 26 -18.88 -20.79 3.19
C VAL A 26 -17.42 -20.52 2.76
N PRO A 27 -16.75 -21.38 1.97
CA PRO A 27 -15.36 -21.14 1.56
C PRO A 27 -15.21 -19.88 0.67
N GLN A 28 -16.24 -19.51 -0.10
CA GLN A 28 -16.21 -18.30 -0.93
C GLN A 28 -16.18 -17.04 -0.06
N ILE A 29 -16.94 -17.01 1.05
CA ILE A 29 -16.93 -15.90 2.00
C ILE A 29 -15.54 -15.72 2.61
N PHE A 30 -14.90 -16.80 3.05
CA PHE A 30 -13.54 -16.74 3.59
C PHE A 30 -12.53 -16.24 2.56
N SER A 31 -12.61 -16.70 1.31
CA SER A 31 -11.75 -16.22 0.22
C SER A 31 -11.93 -14.72 -0.06
N ALA A 32 -13.18 -14.24 -0.04
CA ALA A 32 -13.49 -12.81 -0.19
C ALA A 32 -12.90 -11.97 0.95
N ILE A 33 -13.05 -12.43 2.20
CA ILE A 33 -12.48 -11.75 3.38
C ILE A 33 -10.95 -11.70 3.26
N GLN A 34 -10.31 -12.81 2.90
CA GLN A 34 -8.85 -12.86 2.72
C GLN A 34 -8.36 -11.87 1.66
N THR A 35 -9.11 -11.76 0.55
CA THR A 35 -8.80 -10.81 -0.52
C THR A 35 -8.91 -9.37 -0.03
N LEU A 36 -9.96 -9.05 0.74
CA LEU A 36 -10.14 -7.73 1.33
C LEU A 36 -9.02 -7.40 2.34
N LEU A 37 -8.62 -8.36 3.17
CA LEU A 37 -7.54 -8.18 4.15
C LEU A 37 -6.20 -7.80 3.51
N SER A 38 -5.91 -8.31 2.30
CA SER A 38 -4.66 -8.02 1.60
C SER A 38 -4.43 -6.52 1.37
N VAL A 39 -5.50 -5.75 1.14
CA VAL A 39 -5.44 -4.30 0.91
C VAL A 39 -4.95 -3.57 2.16
N PHE A 40 -5.37 -4.01 3.34
CA PHE A 40 -4.95 -3.42 4.62
C PHE A 40 -3.52 -3.81 4.98
N ILE A 41 -3.13 -5.08 4.73
CA ILE A 41 -1.78 -5.57 5.01
C ILE A 41 -0.73 -4.85 4.17
N LEU A 42 -1.03 -4.55 2.91
CA LEU A 42 -0.14 -3.83 1.99
C LEU A 42 -0.33 -2.31 2.01
N HIS A 43 -1.14 -1.77 2.92
CA HIS A 43 -1.37 -0.34 2.98
C HIS A 43 -0.08 0.41 3.35
N ILE A 44 0.24 1.44 2.55
CA ILE A 44 1.36 2.36 2.79
C ILE A 44 0.80 3.65 3.40
N PRO A 45 0.95 3.87 4.73
CA PRO A 45 0.50 5.10 5.35
C PRO A 45 1.40 6.28 4.97
N LYS A 46 0.97 7.49 5.36
CA LYS A 46 1.83 8.67 5.27
C LYS A 46 3.12 8.41 6.04
N HIS A 47 4.24 8.69 5.39
CA HIS A 47 5.56 8.45 5.94
C HIS A 47 6.45 9.65 5.67
N ARG A 48 7.45 9.82 6.52
CA ARG A 48 8.49 10.84 6.40
C ARG A 48 9.84 10.19 6.63
N CYS A 49 10.90 10.85 6.18
CA CYS A 49 12.24 10.35 6.40
C CYS A 49 12.65 10.53 7.86
N HIS A 50 13.23 9.48 8.44
CA HIS A 50 13.70 9.53 9.82
C HIS A 50 14.97 10.40 9.91
N PRO A 51 15.03 11.37 10.85
CA PRO A 51 16.09 12.39 10.89
C PRO A 51 17.51 11.82 11.04
N ASP A 52 17.69 10.71 11.76
CA ASP A 52 19.01 10.08 11.91
C ASP A 52 19.57 9.44 10.63
N SER A 53 18.78 9.34 9.56
CA SER A 53 19.24 8.72 8.31
C SER A 53 20.30 9.55 7.56
N ILE A 54 20.42 10.86 7.84
CA ILE A 54 21.32 11.76 7.10
C ILE A 54 22.29 12.52 8.01
N ILE A 55 21.88 12.90 9.22
CA ILE A 55 22.67 13.75 10.14
C ILE A 55 24.02 13.09 10.49
N SER A 56 24.02 11.77 10.65
CA SER A 56 25.20 10.99 11.05
C SER A 56 26.24 10.80 9.93
N LYS A 57 25.83 10.79 8.65
CA LYS A 57 26.73 10.46 7.53
C LYS A 57 27.32 11.66 6.79
N HIS A 58 26.62 12.79 6.75
CA HIS A 58 27.01 13.89 5.85
C HIS A 58 27.15 15.27 6.50
N LEU A 59 26.52 15.54 7.66
CA LEU A 59 26.42 16.92 8.17
C LEU A 59 27.26 17.23 9.41
N GLY A 60 27.83 16.26 10.11
CA GLY A 60 28.92 16.46 11.08
C GLY A 60 28.74 17.63 12.07
N GLY A 61 27.51 17.94 12.48
CA GLY A 61 27.22 19.12 13.30
C GLY A 61 25.75 19.20 13.76
N PRO A 62 25.45 19.99 14.81
CA PRO A 62 24.11 20.14 15.35
C PRO A 62 23.24 20.94 14.37
N TYR A 63 22.26 20.27 13.77
CA TYR A 63 21.37 20.85 12.78
C TYR A 63 19.90 20.79 13.27
N GLN A 64 19.15 21.88 13.08
CA GLN A 64 17.77 22.06 13.58
C GLN A 64 16.77 21.60 12.51
N ILE A 65 16.06 20.50 12.78
CA ILE A 65 15.04 19.94 11.91
C ILE A 65 13.78 20.79 12.01
N SER A 66 13.35 21.40 10.90
CA SER A 66 12.09 22.15 10.82
C SER A 66 11.14 21.48 9.84
N THR A 67 9.94 21.18 10.30
CA THR A 67 8.81 20.79 9.45
C THR A 67 8.38 21.97 8.58
N ILE A 68 7.74 21.72 7.43
CA ILE A 68 7.25 22.77 6.50
C ILE A 68 6.35 23.79 7.24
N ASP A 69 5.71 23.37 8.32
CA ASP A 69 4.84 24.20 9.15
C ASP A 69 5.58 25.11 10.16
N ASP A 70 6.90 24.96 10.34
CA ASP A 70 7.73 25.68 11.32
C ASP A 70 8.92 26.42 10.69
N ILE A 71 8.68 27.17 9.62
CA ILE A 71 9.75 27.94 8.96
C ILE A 71 10.12 29.17 9.81
N LYS A 72 11.15 29.02 10.66
CA LYS A 72 11.93 30.11 11.26
C LYS A 72 13.27 30.29 10.50
N PRO A 73 13.88 31.49 10.51
CA PRO A 73 14.96 31.83 9.60
C PRO A 73 16.30 31.34 10.15
N ASN A 74 16.68 30.10 9.79
CA ASN A 74 18.08 29.67 9.60
C ASN A 74 18.08 28.21 9.16
N ASN A 75 18.84 27.92 8.08
CA ASN A 75 19.05 26.61 7.43
C ASN A 75 17.91 25.60 7.67
N VAL A 76 16.95 25.48 6.74
CA VAL A 76 15.74 24.66 6.90
C VAL A 76 15.84 23.41 6.02
N THR A 77 15.61 22.22 6.58
CA THR A 77 15.57 20.95 5.85
C THR A 77 14.12 20.53 5.78
N VAL A 78 13.60 20.55 4.57
CA VAL A 78 12.25 20.08 4.31
C VAL A 78 12.30 18.58 4.09
N HIS A 79 11.64 17.83 4.98
CA HIS A 79 11.43 16.40 4.83
C HIS A 79 10.21 16.17 3.92
N LEU A 80 10.45 15.77 2.67
CA LEU A 80 9.41 15.18 1.83
C LEU A 80 9.20 13.71 2.21
N GLN A 81 8.12 13.10 1.70
CA GLN A 81 7.81 11.69 1.95
C GLN A 81 8.93 10.75 1.47
N CYS A 82 9.61 11.11 0.38
CA CYS A 82 10.61 10.28 -0.28
C CYS A 82 11.98 10.93 -0.49
N GLU A 83 12.09 12.24 -0.27
CA GLU A 83 13.30 13.02 -0.54
C GLU A 83 13.52 14.04 0.58
N ILE A 84 14.78 14.44 0.79
CA ILE A 84 15.12 15.51 1.73
C ILE A 84 15.72 16.67 0.94
N LEU A 85 15.19 17.87 1.14
CA LEU A 85 15.66 19.10 0.52
C LEU A 85 16.36 19.96 1.58
N ASN A 86 17.63 20.29 1.35
CA ASN A 86 18.38 21.21 2.21
C ASN A 86 18.35 22.63 1.62
N MET A 87 17.82 23.59 2.38
CA MET A 87 17.69 24.97 1.97
C MET A 87 18.61 25.86 2.80
N ARG A 88 19.47 26.64 2.12
CA ARG A 88 20.30 27.68 2.76
C ARG A 88 19.71 29.04 2.42
N GLN A 89 19.14 29.72 3.43
CA GLN A 89 18.59 31.06 3.25
C GLN A 89 19.73 32.10 3.36
N ASN A 90 20.11 32.71 2.25
CA ASN A 90 20.83 33.99 2.28
C ASN A 90 19.76 35.10 2.28
N SER A 91 19.74 35.88 3.35
CA SER A 91 18.82 37.00 3.57
C SER A 91 18.73 37.95 2.37
N THR A 92 17.62 37.89 1.61
CA THR A 92 16.60 38.96 1.45
C THR A 92 15.61 38.73 0.31
N GLU A 93 15.74 37.69 -0.52
CA GLU A 93 14.68 37.27 -1.43
C GLU A 93 14.43 35.78 -1.24
N ILE A 94 13.15 35.39 -1.17
CA ILE A 94 12.73 34.00 -1.15
C ILE A 94 12.88 33.46 -2.59
N GLU A 95 14.09 33.51 -3.13
CA GLU A 95 14.48 32.56 -4.16
C GLU A 95 14.73 31.25 -3.42
N VAL A 96 13.77 30.34 -3.55
CA VAL A 96 13.95 28.93 -3.25
C VAL A 96 15.01 28.40 -4.22
N LYS A 97 16.28 28.73 -3.98
CA LYS A 97 17.41 28.04 -4.59
C LYS A 97 17.48 26.69 -3.90
N VAL A 98 16.61 25.78 -4.37
CA VAL A 98 16.83 24.34 -4.24
C VAL A 98 18.27 24.15 -4.67
N LEU A 99 19.16 23.84 -3.72
CA LEU A 99 20.52 23.50 -4.07
C LEU A 99 20.39 22.17 -4.82
N GLN A 100 20.26 22.26 -6.15
CA GLN A 100 19.84 21.18 -7.05
C GLN A 100 20.75 19.94 -6.99
N ASN A 101 21.87 20.04 -6.26
CA ASN A 101 22.89 19.02 -6.08
C ASN A 101 22.86 18.30 -4.73
N MET A 102 21.87 18.53 -3.85
CA MET A 102 21.81 17.89 -2.53
C MET A 102 20.45 17.19 -2.29
N ILE A 103 20.01 16.37 -3.24
CA ILE A 103 18.87 15.46 -3.05
C ILE A 103 19.40 14.14 -2.52
N TYR A 104 18.98 13.77 -1.31
CA TYR A 104 19.37 12.51 -0.68
C TYR A 104 18.19 11.55 -0.61
N ARG A 105 18.46 10.27 -0.90
CA ARG A 105 17.51 9.17 -0.66
C ARG A 105 17.49 8.83 0.82
N CYS A 106 16.30 8.59 1.34
CA CYS A 106 16.11 8.21 2.73
C CYS A 106 16.45 6.72 2.94
N SER A 107 17.15 6.41 4.03
CA SER A 107 17.49 5.02 4.40
C SER A 107 16.57 4.46 5.48
N LYS A 108 15.90 5.33 6.23
CA LYS A 108 14.96 4.98 7.31
C LYS A 108 13.75 5.89 7.23
N TRP A 109 12.59 5.34 7.55
CA TRP A 109 11.31 6.04 7.49
C TRP A 109 10.61 5.99 8.84
N GLU A 110 9.89 7.05 9.13
CA GLU A 110 8.95 7.15 10.23
C GLU A 110 7.54 7.23 9.64
N TYR A 111 6.65 6.37 10.13
CA TYR A 111 5.31 6.18 9.60
C TYR A 111 4.26 6.75 10.54
N ASP A 112 3.21 7.34 9.98
CA ASP A 112 2.01 7.73 10.71
C ASP A 112 1.21 6.48 11.10
N ARG A 113 1.00 6.30 12.42
CA ARG A 113 0.33 5.12 13.02
C ARG A 113 -1.09 5.41 13.51
N THR A 114 -1.70 6.51 13.07
CA THR A 114 -3.05 6.92 13.48
C THR A 114 -4.12 5.85 13.19
N TYR A 115 -4.03 5.16 12.06
CA TYR A 115 -5.02 4.15 11.65
C TYR A 115 -4.53 2.71 11.78
N PHE A 116 -3.23 2.48 11.60
CA PHE A 116 -2.64 1.14 11.61
C PHE A 116 -1.39 1.14 12.47
N GLU A 117 -1.34 0.23 13.44
CA GLU A 117 -0.19 0.09 14.32
C GLU A 117 1.03 -0.41 13.55
N MET A 118 0.85 -1.41 12.68
CA MET A 118 1.89 -1.95 11.80
C MET A 118 1.25 -2.60 10.57
N THR A 119 1.87 -2.40 9.40
CA THR A 119 1.51 -3.09 8.15
C THR A 119 2.75 -3.76 7.55
N TYR A 120 2.54 -4.74 6.67
CA TYR A 120 3.65 -5.43 6.01
C TYR A 120 4.51 -4.47 5.17
N ALA A 121 3.86 -3.47 4.56
CA ALA A 121 4.54 -2.44 3.81
C ALA A 121 5.43 -1.54 4.70
N MET A 122 5.02 -1.26 5.94
CA MET A 122 5.83 -0.53 6.92
C MET A 122 7.03 -1.33 7.39
N GLU A 123 6.82 -2.60 7.74
CA GLU A 123 7.87 -3.49 8.27
C GLU A 123 9.01 -3.67 7.26
N ASN A 124 8.66 -3.85 5.98
CA ASN A 124 9.63 -4.10 4.91
C ASN A 124 10.08 -2.84 4.17
N ASN A 125 9.65 -1.65 4.62
CA ASN A 125 9.91 -0.36 3.99
C ASN A 125 9.62 -0.35 2.48
N LEU A 126 8.42 -0.81 2.11
CA LEU A 126 7.94 -0.84 0.72
C LEU A 126 7.41 0.53 0.27
N VAL A 127 8.22 1.56 0.48
CA VAL A 127 7.89 2.96 0.19
C VAL A 127 8.71 3.50 -0.97
N CYS A 128 8.26 4.61 -1.55
CA CYS A 128 8.98 5.33 -2.61
C CYS A 128 9.34 4.42 -3.79
N GLU A 129 10.63 4.15 -4.01
CA GLU A 129 11.14 3.28 -5.07
C GLU A 129 10.61 1.85 -5.00
N ARG A 130 10.34 1.35 -3.78
CA ARG A 130 9.82 0.00 -3.54
C ARG A 130 8.29 -0.10 -3.48
N LYS A 131 7.57 1.00 -3.73
CA LYS A 131 6.10 0.99 -3.78
C LYS A 131 5.58 0.02 -4.86
N THR A 132 6.33 -0.14 -5.95
CA THR A 132 6.00 -1.06 -7.04
C THR A 132 5.90 -2.51 -6.58
N ASP A 133 6.65 -2.93 -5.57
CA ASP A 133 6.60 -4.29 -5.01
C ASP A 133 5.17 -4.63 -4.52
N THR A 134 4.54 -3.72 -3.78
CA THR A 134 3.16 -3.91 -3.30
C THR A 134 2.16 -4.03 -4.44
N THR A 135 2.34 -3.21 -5.48
CA THR A 135 1.46 -3.21 -6.66
C THR A 135 1.64 -4.49 -7.46
N LEU A 136 2.87 -4.95 -7.62
CA LEU A 136 3.20 -6.19 -8.33
C LEU A 136 2.56 -7.41 -7.67
N VAL A 137 2.60 -7.49 -6.33
CA VAL A 137 1.94 -8.57 -5.59
C VAL A 137 0.43 -8.59 -5.86
N MET A 138 -0.24 -7.44 -5.86
CA MET A 138 -1.67 -7.35 -6.15
C MET A 138 -2.00 -7.76 -7.59
N VAL A 139 -1.18 -7.35 -8.56
CA VAL A 139 -1.36 -7.72 -9.96
C VAL A 139 -1.19 -9.23 -10.17
N LEU A 140 -0.15 -9.83 -9.59
CA LEU A 140 0.07 -11.27 -9.67
C LEU A 140 -1.07 -12.06 -9.03
N PHE A 141 -1.59 -11.59 -7.90
CA PHE A 141 -2.75 -12.19 -7.26
C PHE A 141 -3.99 -12.19 -8.17
N MET A 142 -4.33 -11.05 -8.78
CA MET A 142 -5.48 -10.94 -9.68
C MET A 142 -5.30 -11.75 -10.97
N ALA A 143 -4.09 -11.78 -11.52
CA ALA A 143 -3.77 -12.60 -12.68
C ALA A 143 -3.92 -14.10 -12.35
N GLY A 144 -3.42 -14.53 -11.20
CA GLY A 144 -3.56 -15.90 -10.71
C GLY A 144 -5.02 -16.28 -10.45
N PHE A 145 -5.80 -15.38 -9.86
CA PHE A 145 -7.24 -15.59 -9.64
C PHE A 145 -7.98 -15.76 -10.97
N THR A 146 -7.69 -14.92 -11.97
CA THR A 146 -8.28 -15.00 -13.30
C THR A 146 -7.93 -16.31 -13.98
N ALA A 147 -6.64 -16.66 -14.02
CA ALA A 147 -6.18 -17.91 -14.63
C ALA A 147 -6.78 -19.14 -13.93
N GLY A 148 -6.83 -19.13 -12.60
CA GLY A 148 -7.46 -20.18 -11.80
C GLY A 148 -8.93 -20.36 -12.13
N SER A 149 -9.69 -19.26 -12.24
CA SER A 149 -11.12 -19.31 -12.57
C SER A 149 -11.41 -19.88 -13.97
N LEU A 150 -10.53 -19.62 -14.94
CA LEU A 150 -10.65 -20.19 -16.30
C LEU A 150 -10.36 -21.70 -16.29
N LEU A 151 -9.30 -22.11 -15.61
CA LEU A 151 -8.92 -23.53 -15.51
C LEU A 151 -9.99 -24.36 -14.80
N THR A 152 -10.50 -23.88 -13.66
CA THR A 152 -11.55 -24.60 -12.93
C THR A 152 -12.87 -24.60 -13.68
N GLY A 153 -13.17 -23.55 -14.45
CA GLY A 153 -14.32 -23.55 -15.36
C GLY A 153 -14.23 -24.67 -16.39
N ILE A 154 -13.09 -24.78 -17.09
CA ILE A 154 -12.87 -25.84 -18.10
C ILE A 154 -12.93 -27.23 -17.45
N MET A 155 -12.32 -27.40 -16.26
CA MET A 155 -12.37 -28.67 -15.54
C MET A 155 -13.76 -29.03 -15.01
N SER A 156 -14.63 -28.04 -14.79
CA SER A 156 -16.00 -28.28 -14.33
C SER A 156 -16.92 -28.71 -15.48
N ASP A 157 -16.60 -28.32 -16.72
CA ASP A 157 -17.36 -28.68 -17.92
C ASP A 157 -16.91 -30.04 -18.50
N ALA A 158 -15.68 -30.47 -18.21
CA ALA A 158 -15.13 -31.77 -18.59
C ALA A 158 -15.61 -32.90 -17.66
#